data_AF-A0A1M2V510-F1
#
_entry.id   AF-A0A1M2V510-F1
#
_cell.length_a   1.000
_cell.length_b   1.000
_cell.length_c   1.000
_cell.angle_alpha   90.00
_cell.angle_beta   90.00
_cell.angle_gamma   90.00
#
_symmetry.space_group_name_H-M   'P 1'
#
loop_
_entity.id
_entity.type
_entity.pdbx_description
1 polymer ?
#
loop_
_entity_poly.entity_id
_entity_poly.type
_entity_poly.pdbx_seq_one_letter_code
_entity_poly.pdbx_strand_id
1 'polypeptide(L)'
;MSSNIGPSPPWFVLRPDGSLGDMSAIPDRLLRHPELEQRGLASKLYQPIKAVRPLHLWVPGVAADTIEQGCVYSTDPETDPAYAVKILDPNTEEVVIQERLLRELGRPNNHTLPSEMTVTGHPLLIMPLVDDVDYIHPGKESLSVLLDVMFQIVEV
;
A
#
# COMPACT_ATOMS: atom_id res chain seq x y z
N MET A 1 -25.32 0.22 15.14
CA MET A 1 -23.97 -0.37 15.14
C MET A 1 -22.99 0.79 15.14
N SER A 2 -22.32 1.05 16.27
CA SER A 2 -21.37 2.17 16.37
C SER A 2 -20.12 1.79 15.60
N SER A 3 -19.82 2.53 14.53
CA SER A 3 -18.70 2.28 13.65
C SER A 3 -17.39 2.54 14.40
N ASN A 4 -16.72 1.48 14.87
CA ASN A 4 -15.33 1.52 15.39
C ASN A 4 -14.29 1.86 14.30
N ILE A 5 -14.76 2.28 13.12
CA ILE A 5 -13.97 2.78 12.02
C ILE A 5 -13.58 4.21 12.40
N GLY A 6 -12.44 4.37 13.09
CA GLY A 6 -11.85 5.71 13.27
C GLY A 6 -11.49 6.37 11.94
N PRO A 7 -10.92 7.59 11.93
CA PRO A 7 -10.83 8.45 10.73
C PRO A 7 -10.28 7.73 9.49
N SER A 8 -10.82 8.07 8.32
CA SER A 8 -10.29 7.65 7.03
C SER A 8 -8.84 8.12 6.84
N PRO A 9 -8.06 7.38 6.03
CA PRO A 9 -6.72 7.80 5.65
C PRO A 9 -6.76 9.11 4.84
N PRO A 10 -5.60 9.74 4.64
CA PRO A 10 -4.26 9.32 5.12
C PRO A 10 -4.10 9.41 6.63
N TRP A 11 -3.51 8.38 7.24
CA TRP A 11 -3.12 8.43 8.65
C TRP A 11 -1.73 9.04 8.73
N PHE A 12 -1.64 10.22 9.33
CA PHE A 12 -0.37 10.91 9.52
C PHE A 12 0.02 10.96 10.99
N VAL A 13 1.32 11.08 11.22
CA VAL A 13 1.83 11.55 12.50
C VAL A 13 1.66 13.06 12.55
N LEU A 14 0.92 13.56 13.56
CA LEU A 14 0.76 14.99 13.82
C LEU A 14 1.61 15.39 15.02
N ARG A 15 2.16 16.60 15.00
CA ARG A 15 2.80 17.21 16.16
C ARG A 15 1.73 17.63 17.19
N PRO A 16 2.13 17.92 18.45
CA PRO A 16 1.21 18.41 19.47
C PRO A 16 0.44 19.70 19.09
N ASP A 17 1.00 20.51 18.18
CA ASP A 17 0.38 21.75 17.66
C ASP A 17 -0.59 21.50 16.49
N GLY A 18 -0.83 20.24 16.11
CA GLY A 18 -1.70 19.84 15.00
C GLY A 18 -1.05 19.97 13.62
N SER A 19 0.19 20.45 13.53
CA SER A 19 0.93 20.46 12.27
C SER A 19 1.36 19.05 11.87
N LEU A 20 1.58 18.83 10.57
CA LEU A 20 2.09 17.56 10.08
C LEU A 20 3.46 17.28 10.70
N GLY A 21 3.55 16.12 11.35
CA GLY A 21 4.78 15.62 11.95
C GLY A 21 5.70 15.01 10.91
N ASP A 22 6.54 14.09 11.39
CA ASP A 22 7.43 13.35 10.50
C ASP A 22 6.61 12.50 9.52
N MET A 23 6.65 12.86 8.23
CA MET A 23 5.95 12.13 7.15
C MET A 23 6.50 10.71 6.95
N SER A 24 7.70 10.42 7.47
CA SER A 24 8.31 9.09 7.45
C SER A 24 7.94 8.24 8.68
N ALA A 25 7.32 8.83 9.70
CA ALA A 25 6.96 8.11 10.90
C ALA A 25 5.69 7.27 10.71
N ILE A 26 5.65 6.14 11.41
CA ILE A 26 4.51 5.23 11.41
C ILE A 26 3.46 5.75 12.40
N PRO A 27 2.19 5.93 11.99
CA PRO A 27 1.14 6.39 12.89
C PRO A 27 0.91 5.41 14.06
N ASP A 28 0.78 5.95 15.27
CA ASP A 28 0.45 5.18 16.49
C ASP A 28 -0.77 4.26 16.31
N ARG A 29 -1.76 4.71 15.54
CA ARG A 29 -2.96 3.93 15.27
C ARG A 29 -2.68 2.66 14.46
N LEU A 30 -1.70 2.70 13.56
CA LEU A 30 -1.25 1.53 12.83
C LEU A 30 -0.46 0.61 13.74
N LEU A 31 0.43 1.15 14.59
CA LEU A 31 1.18 0.39 15.59
C LEU A 31 0.27 -0.31 16.62
N ARG A 32 -0.89 0.26 16.93
CA ARG A 32 -1.88 -0.30 17.87
C ARG A 32 -3.04 -1.00 17.15
N HIS A 33 -2.89 -1.33 15.88
CA HIS A 33 -3.95 -2.03 15.14
C HIS A 33 -4.06 -3.47 15.65
N PRO A 34 -5.25 -3.94 16.10
CA PRO A 34 -5.38 -5.20 16.83
C PRO A 34 -4.85 -6.41 16.06
N GLU A 35 -5.12 -6.50 14.75
CA GLU A 35 -4.61 -7.61 13.94
C GLU A 35 -3.11 -7.50 13.63
N LEU A 36 -2.55 -6.28 13.56
CA LEU A 36 -1.11 -6.14 13.35
C LEU A 36 -0.34 -6.50 14.62
N GLU A 37 -0.88 -6.14 15.79
CA GLU A 37 -0.34 -6.58 17.08
C GLU A 37 -0.44 -8.09 17.24
N GLN A 38 -1.61 -8.67 16.97
CA GLN A 38 -1.84 -10.11 17.07
C GLN A 38 -0.88 -10.92 16.18
N ARG A 39 -0.57 -10.41 14.98
CA ARG A 39 0.35 -11.04 14.02
C ARG A 39 1.82 -10.69 14.26
N GLY A 40 2.12 -9.85 15.26
CA GLY A 40 3.48 -9.36 15.51
C GLY A 40 4.06 -8.52 14.36
N LEU A 41 3.21 -7.93 13.53
CA LEU A 41 3.59 -7.07 12.40
C LEU A 41 3.73 -5.61 12.83
N ALA A 42 2.97 -5.17 13.84
CA ALA A 42 3.03 -3.80 14.33
C ALA A 42 4.45 -3.36 14.72
N SER A 43 5.19 -4.22 15.43
CA SER A 43 6.58 -3.95 15.84
C SER A 43 7.61 -4.10 14.71
N LYS A 44 7.19 -4.61 13.55
CA LYS A 44 8.05 -4.85 12.38
C LYS A 44 7.84 -3.83 11.28
N LEU A 45 6.84 -2.96 11.39
CA LEU A 45 6.66 -1.85 10.47
C LEU A 45 7.90 -0.96 10.50
N TYR A 46 8.41 -0.63 9.32
CA TYR A 46 9.70 0.05 9.16
C TYR A 46 9.53 1.46 8.59
N GLN A 47 8.92 1.58 7.41
CA GLN A 47 8.80 2.87 6.74
C GLN A 47 7.55 2.95 5.85
N PRO A 48 7.01 4.16 5.60
CA PRO A 48 6.02 4.35 4.55
C PRO A 48 6.65 4.10 3.17
N ILE A 49 5.94 3.38 2.32
CA ILE A 49 6.31 3.21 0.92
C ILE A 49 5.89 4.50 0.19
N LYS A 50 6.86 5.15 -0.45
CA LYS A 50 6.56 6.33 -1.29
C LYS A 50 5.76 5.86 -2.49
N ALA A 51 4.55 6.37 -2.67
CA ALA A 51 3.88 6.26 -3.97
C ALA A 51 4.74 7.02 -4.98
N VAL A 52 5.44 6.29 -5.84
CA VAL A 52 6.16 6.90 -6.98
C VAL A 52 5.08 7.54 -7.83
N ARG A 53 5.14 8.87 -8.01
CA ARG A 53 4.28 9.53 -8.99
C ARG A 53 4.57 8.87 -10.34
N PRO A 54 3.55 8.48 -11.12
CA PRO A 54 3.78 8.07 -12.50
C PRO A 54 4.60 9.17 -13.18
N LEU A 55 5.78 8.81 -13.70
CA LEU A 55 6.52 9.68 -14.59
C LEU A 55 5.54 10.16 -15.67
N HIS A 56 5.43 11.48 -15.86
CA HIS A 56 4.59 12.21 -16.83
C HIS A 56 3.25 12.81 -16.34
N LEU A 57 3.31 13.71 -15.36
CA LEU A 57 2.68 15.02 -15.53
C LEU A 57 3.41 16.07 -14.70
N TRP A 58 4.56 16.54 -15.20
CA TRP A 58 5.10 17.81 -14.72
C TRP A 58 4.10 18.90 -15.12
N VAL A 59 3.34 19.40 -14.14
CA VAL A 59 2.50 20.58 -14.31
C VAL A 59 3.31 21.78 -13.84
N PRO A 60 3.69 22.71 -14.73
CA PRO A 60 4.40 23.92 -14.32
C PRO A 60 3.60 24.66 -13.24
N GLY A 61 4.21 24.88 -12.08
CA GLY A 61 3.60 25.57 -10.93
C GLY A 61 3.06 24.66 -9.83
N VAL A 62 3.03 23.34 -10.01
CA VAL A 62 2.78 22.38 -8.93
C VAL A 62 4.12 21.96 -8.35
N ALA A 63 4.37 22.27 -7.07
CA ALA A 63 5.58 21.84 -6.38
C ALA A 63 5.72 20.30 -6.48
N ALA A 64 6.90 19.84 -6.90
CA ALA A 64 7.24 18.43 -7.04
C ALA A 64 7.10 17.61 -5.73
N ASP A 65 6.90 18.30 -4.60
CA ASP A 65 6.90 17.74 -3.25
C ASP A 65 5.51 17.42 -2.69
N THR A 66 4.44 17.44 -3.51
CA THR A 66 3.18 16.82 -3.07
C THR A 66 3.32 15.31 -3.23
N ILE A 67 4.04 14.71 -2.28
CA ILE A 67 4.06 13.29 -2.04
C ILE A 67 2.63 12.93 -1.61
N GLU A 68 1.91 12.17 -2.42
CA GLU A 68 0.70 11.46 -1.95
C GLU A 68 1.19 10.31 -1.05
N GLN A 69 1.76 10.68 0.09
CA GLN A 69 2.21 9.78 1.14
C GLN A 69 1.04 9.51 2.07
N GLY A 70 0.99 8.33 2.67
CA GLY A 70 0.18 8.11 3.86
C GLY A 70 -0.84 6.98 3.82
N CYS A 71 -0.70 6.00 2.91
CA CYS A 71 -1.56 4.82 2.92
C CYS A 71 -0.83 3.49 2.89
N VAL A 72 0.48 3.39 2.65
CA VAL A 72 1.18 2.08 2.57
C VAL A 72 2.48 2.10 3.38
N TYR A 73 2.72 1.05 4.15
CA TYR A 73 3.89 0.88 5.01
C TYR A 73 4.53 -0.48 4.77
N SER A 74 5.85 -0.57 4.73
CA SER A 74 6.55 -1.86 4.67
C SER A 74 6.90 -2.35 6.07
N THR A 75 7.04 -3.66 6.23
CA THR A 75 7.85 -4.21 7.32
C THR A 75 9.34 -4.01 7.04
N ASP A 76 10.16 -4.28 8.05
CA ASP A 76 11.60 -4.39 7.91
C ASP A 76 11.96 -5.43 6.83
N PRO A 77 12.89 -5.14 5.89
CA PRO A 77 13.36 -6.10 4.89
C PRO A 77 13.93 -7.40 5.47
N GLU A 78 14.41 -7.40 6.73
CA GLU A 78 14.87 -8.59 7.44
C GLU A 78 13.72 -9.44 7.99
N THR A 79 12.49 -8.94 7.94
CA THR A 79 11.30 -9.75 8.27
C THR A 79 11.08 -10.81 7.19
N ASP A 80 11.04 -12.08 7.57
CA ASP A 80 10.70 -13.19 6.67
C ASP A 80 9.32 -13.80 6.99
N PRO A 81 8.33 -13.74 6.07
CA PRO A 81 8.37 -12.97 4.83
C PRO A 81 8.10 -11.47 5.08
N ALA A 82 8.56 -10.59 4.18
CA ALA A 82 8.32 -9.15 4.26
C ALA A 82 6.93 -8.78 3.73
N TYR A 83 6.31 -7.77 4.32
CA TYR A 83 4.95 -7.35 4.01
C TYR A 83 4.85 -5.86 3.70
N ALA A 84 3.88 -5.51 2.86
CA ALA A 84 3.33 -4.17 2.76
C ALA A 84 1.93 -4.15 3.43
N VAL A 85 1.66 -3.08 4.18
CA VAL A 85 0.39 -2.84 4.87
C VAL A 85 -0.19 -1.56 4.33
N LYS A 86 -1.30 -1.68 3.60
CA LYS A 86 -2.06 -0.54 3.08
C LYS A 86 -3.26 -0.24 3.98
N ILE A 87 -3.46 1.03 4.32
CA ILE A 87 -4.65 1.55 4.97
C ILE A 87 -5.68 1.83 3.86
N LEU A 88 -6.84 1.18 3.93
CA LEU A 88 -7.91 1.38 2.95
C LEU A 88 -8.83 2.50 3.40
N ASP A 89 -9.33 3.31 2.46
CA ASP A 89 -10.35 4.30 2.79
C ASP A 89 -11.76 3.70 2.73
N PRO A 90 -12.44 3.49 3.88
CA PRO A 90 -13.79 2.94 3.93
C PRO A 90 -14.85 3.86 3.32
N ASN A 91 -14.54 5.14 3.07
CA ASN A 91 -15.45 6.07 2.41
C ASN A 91 -15.36 6.02 0.88
N THR A 92 -14.50 5.14 0.33
CA THR A 92 -14.35 4.89 -1.10
C THR A 92 -14.78 3.47 -1.45
N GLU A 93 -14.90 3.18 -2.75
CA GLU A 93 -15.20 1.84 -3.24
C GLU A 93 -14.03 0.85 -3.09
N GLU A 94 -12.85 1.32 -2.65
CA GLU A 94 -11.64 0.52 -2.59
C GLU A 94 -11.83 -0.75 -1.74
N VAL A 95 -12.45 -0.65 -0.57
CA VAL A 95 -12.71 -1.81 0.30
C VAL A 95 -13.56 -2.88 -0.42
N VAL A 96 -14.62 -2.45 -1.09
CA VAL A 96 -15.54 -3.37 -1.81
C VAL A 96 -14.85 -4.01 -3.01
N ILE A 97 -14.02 -3.26 -3.72
CA ILE A 97 -13.21 -3.77 -4.83
C ILE A 97 -12.23 -4.82 -4.30
N GLN A 98 -11.49 -4.53 -3.23
CA GLN A 98 -10.53 -5.46 -2.63
C GLN A 98 -11.23 -6.72 -2.12
N GLU A 99 -12.36 -6.62 -1.42
CA GLU A 99 -13.14 -7.78 -0.98
C GLU A 99 -13.54 -8.69 -2.15
N ARG A 100 -13.95 -8.10 -3.27
CA ARG A 100 -14.33 -8.87 -4.47
C ARG A 100 -13.13 -9.56 -5.09
N LEU A 101 -12.02 -8.85 -5.27
CA LEU A 101 -10.79 -9.39 -5.85
C LEU A 101 -10.21 -10.51 -4.96
N LEU A 102 -10.20 -10.33 -3.64
CA LEU A 102 -9.69 -11.33 -2.69
C LEU A 102 -10.50 -12.64 -2.69
N ARG A 103 -11.81 -12.58 -2.97
CA ARG A 103 -12.65 -13.78 -3.09
C ARG A 103 -12.37 -14.58 -4.37
N GLU A 104 -11.74 -13.95 -5.35
CA GLU A 104 -11.50 -14.51 -6.68
C GLU A 104 -10.01 -14.72 -6.96
N LEU A 105 -9.14 -14.78 -5.94
CA LEU A 105 -7.67 -14.92 -6.12
C LEU A 105 -7.25 -16.12 -6.97
N GLY A 106 -8.08 -17.18 -7.02
CA GLY A 106 -7.82 -18.34 -7.86
C GLY A 106 -8.21 -18.18 -9.34
N ARG A 107 -8.76 -17.03 -9.75
CA ARG A 107 -9.12 -16.79 -11.15
C ARG A 107 -7.88 -16.43 -11.96
N PRO A 108 -7.70 -17.02 -13.17
CA PRO A 108 -6.51 -16.79 -13.99
C PRO A 108 -6.37 -15.34 -14.46
N ASN A 109 -7.46 -14.58 -14.55
CA ASN A 109 -7.48 -13.18 -14.94
C ASN A 109 -7.53 -12.21 -13.76
N ASN A 110 -7.31 -12.71 -12.55
CA ASN A 110 -7.20 -11.89 -11.36
C ASN A 110 -5.73 -11.75 -10.97
N HIS A 111 -5.12 -10.68 -11.49
CA HIS A 111 -3.70 -10.34 -11.25
C HIS A 111 -3.48 -9.60 -9.92
N THR A 112 -4.45 -9.65 -9.00
CA THR A 112 -4.31 -9.02 -7.69
C THR A 112 -3.26 -9.77 -6.87
N LEU A 113 -2.34 -9.02 -6.24
CA LEU A 113 -1.38 -9.61 -5.31
C LEU A 113 -2.12 -10.40 -4.22
N PRO A 114 -1.71 -11.64 -3.92
CA PRO A 114 -2.26 -12.41 -2.81
C PRO A 114 -2.19 -11.57 -1.55
N SER A 115 -3.34 -11.26 -0.96
CA SER A 115 -3.41 -10.35 0.18
C SER A 115 -4.52 -10.74 1.13
N GLU A 116 -4.47 -10.16 2.31
CA GLU A 116 -5.45 -10.37 3.37
C GLU A 116 -5.98 -9.03 3.84
N MET A 117 -7.30 -8.94 4.00
CA MET A 117 -7.92 -7.75 4.57
C MET A 117 -8.24 -7.99 6.05
N THR A 118 -7.97 -6.99 6.89
CA THR A 118 -8.35 -7.06 8.31
C THR A 118 -9.87 -7.09 8.47
N VAL A 119 -10.35 -7.85 9.44
CA VAL A 119 -11.76 -8.02 9.79
C VAL A 119 -12.14 -7.25 11.06
N THR A 120 -11.15 -6.77 11.81
CA THR A 120 -11.33 -5.94 13.01
C THR A 120 -10.56 -4.63 12.89
N GLY A 121 -11.10 -3.56 13.50
CA GLY A 121 -10.50 -2.24 13.46
C GLY A 121 -10.80 -1.50 12.15
N HIS A 122 -9.82 -0.74 11.66
CA HIS A 122 -9.94 -0.06 10.37
C HIS A 122 -9.50 -1.02 9.26
N PRO A 123 -10.11 -0.99 8.07
CA PRO A 123 -9.72 -1.90 7.00
C PRO A 123 -8.27 -1.64 6.56
N LEU A 124 -7.44 -2.66 6.70
CA LEU A 124 -6.08 -2.69 6.19
C LEU A 124 -5.97 -3.84 5.19
N LEU A 125 -5.16 -3.65 4.15
CA LEU A 125 -4.75 -4.70 3.23
C LEU A 125 -3.29 -5.07 3.51
N ILE A 126 -3.07 -6.31 3.94
CA ILE A 126 -1.75 -6.88 4.21
C ILE A 126 -1.38 -7.72 2.99
N MET A 127 -0.27 -7.39 2.34
CA MET A 127 0.19 -8.05 1.12
C MET A 127 1.69 -8.34 1.21
N PRO A 128 2.21 -9.34 0.48
CA PRO A 128 3.65 -9.50 0.31
C PRO A 128 4.30 -8.21 -0.16
N LEU A 129 5.46 -7.89 0.39
CA LEU A 129 6.27 -6.79 -0.14
C LEU A 129 6.85 -7.24 -1.49
N VAL A 130 6.39 -6.62 -2.58
CA VAL A 130 6.96 -6.81 -3.92
C VAL A 130 7.91 -5.64 -4.19
N ASP A 131 9.11 -5.97 -4.66
CA ASP A 131 10.14 -4.98 -4.96
C ASP A 131 9.80 -4.20 -6.24
N ASP A 132 10.51 -3.09 -6.44
CA ASP A 132 10.19 -2.09 -7.45
C ASP A 132 10.16 -2.64 -8.88
N VAL A 133 9.16 -2.20 -9.66
CA VAL A 133 9.03 -2.52 -11.10
C VAL A 133 9.80 -1.51 -11.96
N ASP A 134 10.40 -0.48 -11.33
CA ASP A 134 11.21 0.57 -11.97
C ASP A 134 12.38 0.07 -12.84
N TYR A 135 12.68 -1.23 -12.82
CA TYR A 135 13.71 -1.86 -13.65
C TYR A 135 13.31 -2.06 -15.12
N ILE A 136 12.03 -1.91 -15.51
CA ILE A 136 11.64 -2.04 -16.93
C ILE A 136 11.90 -0.74 -17.67
N HIS A 137 13.15 -0.53 -18.06
CA HIS A 137 13.53 0.63 -18.85
C HIS A 137 13.42 0.34 -20.36
N PRO A 138 12.62 1.10 -21.12
CA PRO A 138 12.59 1.02 -22.57
C PRO A 138 14.00 1.20 -23.15
N GLY A 139 14.51 0.18 -23.84
CA GLY A 139 15.83 0.19 -24.47
C GLY A 139 17.01 -0.32 -23.63
N LYS A 140 16.80 -0.67 -22.35
CA LYS A 140 17.78 -1.46 -21.57
C LYS A 140 17.42 -2.94 -21.49
N GLU A 141 16.12 -3.22 -21.44
CA GLU A 141 15.60 -4.58 -21.43
C GLU A 141 15.42 -5.13 -22.84
N SER A 142 15.57 -6.45 -22.97
CA SER A 142 15.29 -7.15 -24.23
C SER A 142 13.81 -7.07 -24.60
N LEU A 143 13.49 -7.15 -25.89
CA LEU A 143 12.10 -7.18 -26.36
C LEU A 143 11.30 -8.34 -25.74
N SER A 144 11.95 -9.48 -25.49
CA SER A 144 11.32 -10.63 -24.82
C SER A 144 10.88 -10.29 -23.40
N VAL A 145 11.74 -9.64 -22.59
CA VAL A 145 11.37 -9.23 -21.22
C VAL A 145 10.21 -8.26 -21.22
N LEU A 146 10.20 -7.30 -22.14
CA LEU A 146 9.08 -6.36 -22.28
C LEU A 146 7.78 -7.09 -22.66
N LEU A 147 7.84 -8.00 -23.62
CA LEU A 147 6.67 -8.79 -24.03
C LEU A 147 6.17 -9.68 -22.88
N ASP A 148 7.06 -10.32 -22.14
CA ASP A 148 6.70 -11.18 -21.00
C ASP A 148 5.95 -10.40 -19.92
N VAL A 149 6.39 -9.18 -19.58
CA VAL A 149 5.67 -8.33 -18.62
C VAL A 149 4.31 -7.89 -19.17
N MET A 150 4.26 -7.49 -20.44
CA MET A 150 2.98 -7.11 -21.06
C MET A 150 2.01 -8.29 -21.08
N PHE A 151 2.48 -9.51 -21.31
CA PHE A 151 1.64 -10.71 -21.20
C PHE A 151 1.13 -10.92 -19.78
N GLN A 152 1.97 -10.76 -18.75
CA GLN A 152 1.53 -10.86 -17.35
C GLN A 152 0.47 -9.80 -16.99
N ILE A 153 0.53 -8.61 -17.57
CA ILE A 153 -0.49 -7.55 -17.34
C ILE A 153 -1.79 -7.84 -18.10
N VAL A 154 -1.68 -8.35 -19.33
CA VAL A 154 -2.80 -8.46 -20.27
C VAL A 154 -3.53 -9.79 -20.16
N GLU A 155 -2.94 -10.86 -19.62
CA GLU A 155 -3.53 -12.20 -19.61
C GLU A 155 -5.02 -12.17 -19.17
N VAL A 156 -5.90 -12.55 -20.12
CA VAL A 156 -7.38 -12.52 -20.03
C VAL A 156 -7.92 -13.92 -19.80
#